data_AF-A0A2E9QEH1-F1
#
_entry.id   AF-A0A2E9QEH1-F1
#
_cell.length_a   1.000
_cell.length_b   1.000
_cell.length_c   1.000
_cell.angle_alpha   90.00
_cell.angle_beta   90.00
_cell.angle_gamma   90.00
#
_symmetry.space_group_name_H-M   'P 1'
#
loop_
_entity.id
_entity.type
_entity.pdbx_description
1 polymer ?
#
loop_
_entity_poly.entity_id
_entity_poly.type
_entity_poly.pdbx_seq_one_letter_code
_entity_poly.pdbx_strand_id
1 'polypeptide(L)'
;MTQAKRTITILGVVAIATLFSAQCKDKGKEATTDQPSTTAVELTGTPGNKMITVMEMGVKALESNATDPAKAASELNRLMQAYDITAIRAEAKAAKEAGQGASEAEKTRFKELTEKYKNLATEVGKNDPAAFGAAHAEWSKLWSIN
;
A
#
# COMPACT_ATOMS: atom_id res chain seq x y z
N MET A 1 60.59 -0.03 -34.79
CA MET A 1 61.00 -1.43 -34.54
C MET A 1 61.14 -1.63 -33.03
N THR A 2 60.94 -2.87 -32.59
CA THR A 2 61.18 -3.42 -31.24
C THR A 2 59.99 -3.43 -30.28
N GLN A 3 59.25 -4.55 -30.33
CA GLN A 3 58.46 -5.08 -29.23
C GLN A 3 59.35 -5.43 -28.02
N ALA A 4 58.78 -5.35 -26.81
CA ALA A 4 59.13 -6.24 -25.72
C ALA A 4 57.85 -6.69 -24.98
N LYS A 5 57.45 -7.94 -25.23
CA LYS A 5 56.56 -8.74 -24.39
C LYS A 5 57.19 -8.97 -23.01
N ARG A 6 56.41 -8.87 -21.93
CA ARG A 6 56.49 -9.81 -20.80
C ARG A 6 55.11 -10.10 -20.22
N THR A 7 54.83 -11.39 -20.21
CA THR A 7 53.65 -12.10 -19.74
C THR A 7 53.77 -12.39 -18.23
N ILE A 8 52.63 -12.73 -17.59
CA ILE A 8 52.46 -13.73 -16.49
C ILE A 8 51.95 -13.22 -15.12
N THR A 9 50.71 -13.68 -14.83
CA THR A 9 50.10 -14.20 -13.58
C THR A 9 49.34 -13.30 -12.61
N ILE A 10 48.03 -13.58 -12.59
CA ILE A 10 47.03 -13.36 -11.54
C ILE A 10 47.28 -14.35 -10.39
N LEU A 11 47.37 -13.89 -9.14
CA LEU A 11 46.80 -14.54 -7.94
C LEU A 11 47.08 -13.71 -6.67
N GLY A 12 46.10 -13.59 -5.77
CA GLY A 12 46.27 -13.05 -4.42
C GLY A 12 45.22 -11.99 -4.05
N VAL A 13 43.97 -12.37 -3.81
CA VAL A 13 43.37 -12.61 -2.47
C VAL A 13 43.18 -11.33 -1.63
N VAL A 14 41.92 -10.88 -1.60
CA VAL A 14 41.11 -10.42 -0.45
C VAL A 14 41.78 -9.67 0.71
N ALA A 15 41.35 -8.42 0.92
CA ALA A 15 41.01 -7.81 2.22
C ALA A 15 40.37 -6.43 1.96
N ILE A 16 39.03 -6.31 1.91
CA ILE A 16 38.14 -5.85 3.00
C ILE A 16 38.62 -4.60 3.75
N ALA A 17 37.79 -3.56 3.59
CA ALA A 17 37.51 -2.44 4.48
C ALA A 17 38.66 -1.51 4.86
N THR A 18 38.63 -0.30 4.29
CA THR A 18 38.10 0.92 4.93
C THR A 18 38.63 2.09 4.11
N LEU A 19 37.80 3.10 3.88
CA LEU A 19 38.18 4.51 4.07
C LEU A 19 36.99 5.39 3.69
N PHE A 20 36.51 6.09 4.71
CA PHE A 20 35.91 7.40 4.60
C PHE A 20 36.67 8.24 3.56
N SER A 21 35.94 8.91 2.69
CA SER A 21 36.40 10.16 2.09
C SER A 21 35.27 11.17 2.20
N ALA A 22 35.64 12.27 2.85
CA ALA A 22 34.80 13.39 3.17
C ALA A 22 34.41 14.20 1.91
N GLN A 23 33.40 15.04 2.13
CA GLN A 23 32.99 16.20 1.33
C GLN A 23 32.26 15.94 0.01
N CYS A 24 30.94 16.11 0.06
CA CYS A 24 30.27 17.09 -0.79
C CYS A 24 29.15 17.76 0.00
N LYS A 25 29.34 19.05 0.26
CA LYS A 25 28.36 19.99 0.74
C LYS A 25 27.57 20.45 -0.48
N ASP A 26 26.38 19.90 -0.70
CA ASP A 26 25.41 20.49 -1.62
C ASP A 26 23.98 20.21 -1.18
N LYS A 27 23.10 21.13 -1.58
CA LYS A 27 21.75 21.36 -1.07
C LYS A 27 20.79 20.25 -1.46
N GLY A 28 19.80 20.04 -0.59
CA GLY A 28 18.49 19.50 -0.96
C GLY A 28 18.49 18.05 -1.41
N LYS A 29 18.19 17.13 -0.50
CA LYS A 29 17.58 15.86 -0.89
C LYS A 29 16.48 15.50 0.08
N GLU A 30 15.33 15.24 -0.54
CA GLU A 30 14.16 14.59 -0.01
C GLU A 30 14.56 13.46 0.94
N ALA A 31 13.89 13.42 2.09
CA ALA A 31 13.81 12.20 2.86
C ALA A 31 12.99 11.20 2.03
N THR A 32 13.68 10.45 1.16
CA THR A 32 13.17 9.18 0.66
C THR A 32 13.15 8.25 1.87
N THR A 33 12.01 8.23 2.54
CA THR A 33 11.65 7.13 3.43
C THR A 33 11.58 5.89 2.54
N ASP A 34 12.61 5.04 2.62
CA ASP A 34 12.56 3.66 2.14
C ASP A 34 11.49 2.93 2.96
N GLN A 35 10.24 3.10 2.55
CA GLN A 35 9.12 2.32 3.04
C GLN A 35 9.25 0.95 2.38
N PRO A 36 9.29 -0.15 3.15
CA PRO A 36 9.40 -1.49 2.57
C PRO A 36 8.26 -1.68 1.58
N SER A 37 8.62 -1.92 0.32
CA SER A 37 7.68 -2.09 -0.78
C SER A 37 6.84 -3.35 -0.56
N THR A 38 5.75 -3.21 0.16
CA THR A 38 4.61 -4.13 0.06
C THR A 38 4.15 -4.06 -1.39
N THR A 39 4.33 -5.14 -2.16
CA THR A 39 3.91 -5.18 -3.56
C THR A 39 2.41 -4.92 -3.65
N ALA A 40 2.05 -3.68 -3.96
CA ALA A 40 0.68 -3.27 -4.21
C ALA A 40 0.25 -3.86 -5.55
N VAL A 41 -1.00 -4.32 -5.64
CA VAL A 41 -1.59 -4.67 -6.93
C VAL A 41 -1.87 -3.36 -7.66
N GLU A 42 -1.45 -3.24 -8.91
CA GLU A 42 -1.73 -2.05 -9.70
C GLU A 42 -3.25 -1.85 -9.84
N LEU A 43 -3.74 -0.66 -9.46
CA LEU A 43 -5.15 -0.32 -9.57
C LEU A 43 -5.44 0.20 -10.98
N THR A 44 -6.25 -0.56 -11.73
CA THR A 44 -6.63 -0.23 -13.12
C THR A 44 -8.10 0.20 -13.21
N GLY A 45 -8.47 0.77 -14.35
CA GLY A 45 -9.85 1.18 -14.63
C GLY A 45 -10.18 2.61 -14.21
N THR A 46 -11.48 2.90 -14.10
CA THR A 46 -11.97 4.24 -13.73
C THR A 46 -11.61 4.56 -12.26
N PRO A 47 -11.62 5.84 -11.85
CA PRO A 47 -11.49 6.20 -10.45
C PRO A 47 -12.53 5.52 -9.55
N GLY A 48 -13.75 5.29 -10.07
CA GLY A 48 -14.79 4.49 -9.40
C GLY A 48 -14.39 3.03 -9.22
N ASN A 49 -13.83 2.39 -10.25
CA ASN A 49 -13.31 1.02 -10.15
C ASN A 49 -12.19 0.91 -9.12
N LYS A 50 -11.24 1.85 -9.08
CA LYS A 50 -10.17 1.85 -8.09
C LYS A 50 -10.71 1.86 -6.66
N MET A 51 -11.71 2.70 -6.37
CA MET A 51 -12.38 2.72 -5.06
C MET A 51 -13.02 1.37 -4.72
N ILE A 52 -13.75 0.78 -5.68
CA ILE A 52 -14.39 -0.53 -5.52
C ILE A 52 -13.37 -1.62 -5.24
N THR A 53 -12.29 -1.68 -6.02
CA THR A 53 -11.24 -2.69 -5.88
C THR A 53 -10.60 -2.65 -4.50
N VAL A 54 -10.26 -1.47 -3.97
CA VAL A 54 -9.66 -1.37 -2.64
C VAL A 54 -10.67 -1.71 -1.54
N MET A 55 -11.94 -1.28 -1.67
CA MET A 55 -12.98 -1.67 -0.70
C MET A 55 -13.23 -3.18 -0.72
N GLU A 56 -13.24 -3.81 -1.90
CA GLU A 56 -13.40 -5.25 -2.06
C GLU A 56 -12.23 -6.03 -1.44
N MET A 57 -11.00 -5.52 -1.56
CA MET A 57 -9.85 -6.08 -0.84
C MET A 57 -10.04 -5.99 0.68
N GLY A 58 -10.56 -4.87 1.19
CA GLY A 58 -10.89 -4.71 2.61
C GLY A 58 -11.97 -5.69 3.08
N VAL A 59 -13.05 -5.84 2.31
CA VAL A 59 -14.09 -6.86 2.57
C VAL A 59 -13.47 -8.25 2.60
N LYS A 60 -12.66 -8.61 1.59
CA LYS A 60 -12.02 -9.93 1.50
C LYS A 60 -11.06 -10.18 2.66
N ALA A 61 -10.37 -9.15 3.15
CA ALA A 61 -9.50 -9.25 4.33
C ALA A 61 -10.30 -9.66 5.58
N LEU A 62 -11.52 -9.16 5.75
CA LEU A 62 -12.39 -9.54 6.86
C LEU A 62 -13.02 -10.92 6.64
N GLU A 63 -13.48 -11.23 5.43
CA GLU A 63 -14.07 -12.55 5.12
C GLU A 63 -13.07 -13.69 5.32
N SER A 64 -11.83 -13.50 4.87
CA SER A 64 -10.80 -14.54 4.94
C SER A 64 -10.27 -14.76 6.36
N ASN A 65 -10.52 -13.81 7.27
CA ASN A 65 -10.00 -13.81 8.63
C ASN A 65 -11.12 -13.59 9.67
N ALA A 66 -12.34 -14.06 9.38
CA ALA A 66 -13.52 -13.78 10.19
C ALA A 66 -13.37 -14.21 11.67
N THR A 67 -12.57 -15.25 11.93
CA THR A 67 -12.31 -15.80 13.26
C THR A 67 -10.97 -15.34 13.85
N ASP A 68 -10.22 -14.49 13.16
CA ASP A 68 -8.90 -13.99 13.61
C ASP A 68 -8.86 -12.45 13.48
N PRO A 69 -9.30 -11.73 14.52
CA PRO A 69 -9.35 -10.27 14.51
C PRO A 69 -7.98 -9.60 14.34
N ALA A 70 -6.92 -10.20 14.88
CA ALA A 70 -5.56 -9.69 14.74
C ALA A 70 -5.06 -9.82 13.30
N LYS A 71 -5.34 -10.95 12.64
CA LYS A 71 -4.99 -11.14 11.23
C LYS A 71 -5.81 -10.25 10.31
N ALA A 72 -7.11 -10.09 10.57
CA ALA A 72 -7.96 -9.14 9.85
C ALA A 72 -7.42 -7.70 9.95
N ALA A 73 -7.05 -7.26 11.16
CA ALA A 73 -6.44 -5.95 11.37
C ALA A 73 -5.11 -5.79 10.62
N SER A 74 -4.25 -6.81 10.67
CA SER A 74 -2.99 -6.80 9.94
C SER A 74 -3.19 -6.63 8.44
N GLU A 75 -4.18 -7.29 7.85
CA GLU A 75 -4.47 -7.14 6.41
C GLU A 75 -5.05 -5.76 6.08
N LEU A 76 -5.95 -5.21 6.91
CA LEU A 76 -6.42 -3.83 6.73
C LEU A 76 -5.26 -2.83 6.79
N ASN A 77 -4.37 -2.97 7.77
CA ASN A 77 -3.18 -2.11 7.89
C ASN A 77 -2.27 -2.24 6.67
N ARG A 78 -2.05 -3.47 6.18
CA ARG A 78 -1.28 -3.71 4.96
C ARG A 78 -1.90 -2.99 3.76
N LEU A 79 -3.22 -3.03 3.61
CA LEU A 79 -3.92 -2.33 2.54
C LEU A 79 -3.80 -0.81 2.66
N MET A 80 -3.95 -0.25 3.86
CA MET A 80 -3.78 1.20 4.10
C MET A 80 -2.34 1.69 3.86
N GLN A 81 -1.34 0.82 4.02
CA GLN A 81 0.05 1.13 3.67
C GLN A 81 0.35 0.98 2.18
N ALA A 82 -0.31 0.02 1.51
CA ALA A 82 -0.09 -0.27 0.09
C ALA A 82 -0.84 0.69 -0.84
N TYR A 83 -1.95 1.27 -0.39
CA TYR A 83 -2.81 2.13 -1.19
C TYR A 83 -3.05 3.47 -0.51
N ASP A 84 -2.77 4.56 -1.23
CA ASP A 84 -3.18 5.89 -0.79
C ASP A 84 -4.68 6.09 -1.03
N ILE A 85 -5.48 5.66 -0.04
CA ILE A 85 -6.95 5.75 -0.08
C ILE A 85 -7.39 7.23 -0.18
N THR A 86 -6.64 8.16 0.39
CA THR A 86 -6.96 9.59 0.31
C THR A 86 -6.81 10.09 -1.12
N ALA A 87 -5.70 9.75 -1.78
CA ALA A 87 -5.48 10.10 -3.19
C ALA A 87 -6.51 9.44 -4.10
N ILE A 88 -6.84 8.16 -3.89
CA ILE A 88 -7.86 7.45 -4.67
C ILE A 88 -9.23 8.15 -4.57
N ARG A 89 -9.63 8.56 -3.36
CA ARG A 89 -10.88 9.30 -3.15
C ARG A 89 -10.84 10.69 -3.79
N ALA A 90 -9.70 11.37 -3.73
CA ALA A 90 -9.52 12.67 -4.37
C ALA A 90 -9.62 12.56 -5.90
N GLU A 91 -9.03 11.52 -6.50
CA GLU A 91 -9.13 11.21 -7.93
C GLU A 91 -10.60 10.99 -8.34
N ALA A 92 -11.35 10.19 -7.56
CA ALA A 92 -12.76 9.95 -7.84
C ALA A 92 -13.63 11.21 -7.70
N LYS A 93 -13.29 12.09 -6.75
CA LYS A 93 -13.95 13.40 -6.60
C LYS A 93 -13.66 14.31 -7.79
N ALA A 94 -12.41 14.40 -8.23
CA ALA A 94 -12.02 15.20 -9.38
C ALA A 94 -12.70 14.69 -10.67
N ALA A 95 -12.78 13.38 -10.86
CA ALA A 95 -13.49 12.78 -11.98
C ALA A 95 -14.99 13.12 -11.97
N LYS A 96 -15.63 13.10 -10.78
CA LYS A 96 -17.02 13.54 -10.63
C LYS A 96 -17.19 15.02 -11.03
N GLU A 97 -16.30 15.90 -10.57
CA GLU A 97 -16.33 17.33 -10.91
C GLU A 97 -16.10 17.58 -12.41
N ALA A 98 -15.32 16.72 -13.06
CA ALA A 98 -15.10 16.73 -14.51
C ALA A 98 -16.22 16.06 -15.34
N GLY A 99 -17.32 15.62 -14.72
CA GLY A 99 -18.43 14.94 -15.40
C GLY A 99 -18.17 13.47 -15.76
N GLN A 100 -17.04 12.92 -15.32
CA GLN A 100 -16.63 11.52 -15.46
C GLN A 100 -16.79 10.74 -14.15
N GLY A 101 -17.81 11.11 -13.37
CA GLY A 101 -18.11 10.45 -12.10
C GLY A 101 -18.43 8.97 -12.28
N ALA A 102 -18.30 8.21 -11.20
CA ALA A 102 -18.67 6.80 -11.18
C ALA A 102 -20.09 6.58 -11.75
N SER A 103 -20.26 5.53 -12.53
CA SER A 103 -21.56 5.06 -13.01
C SER A 103 -22.48 4.65 -11.86
N GLU A 104 -23.79 4.55 -12.13
CA GLU A 104 -24.75 4.08 -11.12
C GLU A 104 -24.46 2.65 -10.64
N ALA A 105 -23.96 1.78 -11.53
CA ALA A 105 -23.54 0.43 -11.18
C ALA A 105 -22.36 0.44 -10.21
N GLU A 106 -21.35 1.29 -10.46
CA GLU A 106 -20.19 1.43 -9.58
C GLU A 106 -20.56 2.02 -8.21
N LYS A 107 -21.42 3.05 -8.19
CA LYS A 107 -21.94 3.61 -6.93
C LYS A 107 -22.69 2.57 -6.10
N THR A 108 -23.55 1.80 -6.75
CA THR A 108 -24.31 0.71 -6.12
C THR A 108 -23.37 -0.34 -5.55
N ARG A 109 -22.41 -0.81 -6.35
CA ARG A 109 -21.42 -1.79 -5.92
C ARG A 109 -20.58 -1.30 -4.74
N PHE A 110 -20.12 -0.06 -4.77
CA PHE A 110 -19.35 0.52 -3.67
C PHE A 110 -20.17 0.61 -2.37
N LYS A 111 -21.46 0.96 -2.48
CA LYS A 111 -22.39 0.99 -1.35
C LYS A 111 -22.59 -0.41 -0.75
N GLU A 112 -22.86 -1.41 -1.59
CA GLU A 112 -23.01 -2.81 -1.16
C GLU A 112 -21.75 -3.32 -0.43
N LEU A 113 -20.58 -3.03 -0.98
CA LEU A 113 -19.31 -3.42 -0.36
C LEU A 113 -19.10 -2.72 0.98
N THR A 114 -19.48 -1.45 1.09
CA THR A 114 -19.41 -0.70 2.35
C THR A 114 -20.33 -1.30 3.41
N GLU A 115 -21.57 -1.64 3.05
CA GLU A 115 -22.51 -2.30 3.96
C GLU A 115 -22.01 -3.69 4.39
N LYS A 116 -21.49 -4.47 3.42
CA LYS A 116 -20.88 -5.77 3.70
C LYS A 116 -19.68 -5.65 4.64
N TYR A 117 -18.80 -4.66 4.41
CA TYR A 117 -17.69 -4.36 5.30
C TYR A 117 -18.15 -4.07 6.73
N LYS A 118 -19.16 -3.20 6.91
CA LYS A 118 -19.70 -2.87 8.25
C LYS A 118 -20.19 -4.11 9.00
N ASN A 119 -20.94 -4.97 8.32
CA ASN A 119 -21.46 -6.20 8.93
C ASN A 119 -20.32 -7.12 9.34
N LEU A 120 -19.36 -7.36 8.45
CA LEU A 120 -18.20 -8.21 8.73
C LEU A 120 -17.32 -7.63 9.84
N ALA A 121 -17.07 -6.33 9.84
CA ALA A 121 -16.27 -5.65 10.84
C ALA A 121 -16.90 -5.76 12.23
N THR A 122 -18.23 -5.71 12.29
CA THR A 122 -18.99 -5.94 13.53
C THR A 122 -18.78 -7.37 14.03
N GLU A 123 -18.88 -8.38 13.16
CA GLU A 123 -18.66 -9.77 13.56
C GLU A 123 -17.20 -10.06 13.99
N VAL A 124 -16.23 -9.58 13.21
CA VAL A 124 -14.80 -9.73 13.54
C VAL A 124 -14.47 -9.06 14.88
N GLY A 125 -14.95 -7.81 15.06
CA GLY A 125 -14.69 -7.02 16.25
C GLY A 125 -15.34 -7.56 17.53
N LYS A 126 -16.39 -8.39 17.45
CA LYS A 126 -17.02 -8.99 18.65
C LYS A 126 -16.10 -9.95 19.39
N ASN A 127 -15.24 -10.67 18.67
CA ASN A 127 -14.39 -11.71 19.25
C ASN A 127 -13.21 -11.13 20.04
N ASP A 128 -12.58 -10.09 19.51
CA ASP A 128 -11.51 -9.34 20.18
C ASP A 128 -11.48 -7.88 19.69
N PRO A 129 -12.22 -6.97 20.35
CA PRO A 129 -12.27 -5.57 19.96
C PRO A 129 -10.91 -4.87 20.04
N ALA A 130 -10.02 -5.30 20.95
CA ALA A 130 -8.73 -4.65 21.16
C ALA A 130 -7.75 -4.98 20.03
N ALA A 131 -7.77 -6.23 19.54
CA ALA A 131 -6.94 -6.66 18.42
C ALA A 131 -7.35 -6.04 17.07
N PHE A 132 -8.63 -5.66 16.91
CA PHE A 132 -9.16 -5.17 15.62
C PHE A 132 -9.48 -3.67 15.57
N GLY A 133 -9.90 -3.09 16.69
CA GLY A 133 -10.57 -1.79 16.73
C GLY A 133 -9.78 -0.63 16.13
N ALA A 134 -8.46 -0.59 16.32
CA ALA A 134 -7.62 0.49 15.79
C ALA A 134 -7.53 0.47 14.25
N ALA A 135 -7.31 -0.70 13.65
CA ALA A 135 -7.25 -0.85 12.20
C ALA A 135 -8.63 -0.56 11.57
N HIS A 136 -9.70 -1.05 12.21
CA HIS A 136 -11.06 -0.75 11.79
C HIS A 136 -11.36 0.76 11.82
N ALA A 137 -11.02 1.45 12.91
CA ALA A 137 -11.29 2.88 13.06
C ALA A 137 -10.57 3.71 11.99
N GLU A 138 -9.30 3.45 11.71
CA GLU A 138 -8.56 4.18 10.68
C GLU A 138 -9.10 3.86 9.27
N TRP A 139 -9.40 2.59 8.98
CA TRP A 139 -10.03 2.22 7.71
C TRP A 139 -11.37 2.94 7.52
N SER A 140 -12.24 2.90 8.53
CA SER A 140 -13.55 3.53 8.52
C SER A 140 -13.43 5.04 8.31
N LYS A 141 -12.47 5.69 8.96
CA LYS A 141 -12.17 7.12 8.76
C LYS A 141 -11.72 7.42 7.32
N LEU A 142 -10.79 6.65 6.77
CA LEU A 142 -10.29 6.83 5.40
C LEU A 142 -11.41 6.72 4.36
N TRP A 143 -12.41 5.89 4.61
CA TRP A 143 -13.55 5.69 3.71
C TRP A 143 -14.80 6.49 4.08
N SER A 144 -14.76 7.26 5.17
CA SER A 144 -15.92 7.96 5.73
C SER A 144 -17.11 7.02 6.01
N ILE A 145 -16.80 5.85 6.53
CA ILE A 145 -17.74 4.83 6.99
C ILE A 145 -18.07 5.14 8.45
N ASN A 146 -19.30 5.58 8.70
CA ASN A 146 -19.84 5.76 10.05
C ASN A 146 -20.55 4.50 10.53
#